data_AF-A0A944TTC7-F1
#
_entry.id   AF-A0A944TTC7-F1
#
_cell.length_a   1.000
_cell.length_b   1.000
_cell.length_c   1.000
_cell.angle_alpha   90.00
_cell.angle_beta   90.00
_cell.angle_gamma   90.00
#
_symmetry.space_group_name_H-M   'P 1'
#
loop_
_entity.id
_entity.type
_entity.pdbx_description
1 polymer ?
#
loop_
_entity_poly.entity_id
_entity_poly.type
_entity_poly.pdbx_seq_one_letter_code
_entity_poly.pdbx_strand_id
1 'polypeptide(L)'
;MNLRISTSLFVIILFSLFSCTKNAPEKTSYKGESASRSTASTVNKSDHQIIEEVNQGIVAIKAKEEINDKIDAVLDMAKAAGNEKKLVLQLYAAVLAPAQLLEGMVWRLRGVIEKSGLLHLNAVDTIKGIYYKGYMVGDHIKSAVRYLVEPKMDSKEFESVAQVQDFFYDIANPIVENSLKKIQFVIANASPNFNFEFDGYLISGKHSERDKSGSVTGETKLVSEKNRFYKVIRPHLFYAESMTERILGTISYAANYNAEAATTFVNKMLKKTALNQLATKRPKFMTPKEALEVLEGGWKNMKKGERFHRHYRAFLKKRKRFSVAQVEENLDRSFHHFYRSTKTELQAYNGSISESDHSKGSAYIVDPNWLKLRTEKTRQRLSERITLYEYGMKGKSIGFQSLVTGKMINSGESFPITSDVTGEQVKVNLKALFRYQKDLKYFLPTHFKGKVRGAYTKRTNKKAVKKFGKKVWQWHYTYGKPLQWPDPTFGNFLPDNTNENIFTTMRILKQTMSVAPYIGYLPVP
;
A
#
# COMPACT_ATOMS: atom_id res chain seq x y z
N MET A 1 4.49 -0.55 16.54
CA MET A 1 4.50 -0.97 15.13
C MET A 1 3.09 -0.78 14.61
N ASN A 2 2.85 0.32 13.89
CA ASN A 2 1.49 0.73 13.59
C ASN A 2 0.79 -0.34 12.75
N LEU A 3 -0.41 -0.72 13.19
CA LEU A 3 -1.42 -1.58 12.55
C LEU A 3 -1.59 -1.33 11.03
N ARG A 4 -1.11 -0.18 10.55
CA ARG A 4 -1.12 0.22 9.16
C ARG A 4 -0.39 -0.78 8.26
N ILE A 5 0.75 -1.40 8.59
CA ILE A 5 1.48 -2.20 7.57
C ILE A 5 0.73 -3.48 7.11
N SER A 6 0.07 -4.21 8.03
CA SER A 6 -0.74 -5.39 7.65
C SER A 6 -2.07 -5.00 6.99
N THR A 7 -2.61 -3.83 7.34
CA THR A 7 -3.87 -3.31 6.76
C THR A 7 -3.60 -2.60 5.43
N SER A 8 -2.42 -2.00 5.28
CA SER A 8 -1.95 -1.28 4.11
C SER A 8 -1.41 -2.23 3.05
N LEU A 9 -0.86 -3.41 3.34
CA LEU A 9 -0.58 -4.39 2.27
C LEU A 9 -1.87 -4.80 1.54
N PHE A 10 -2.91 -5.09 2.32
CA PHE A 10 -4.23 -5.50 1.84
C PHE A 10 -4.94 -4.36 1.11
N VAL A 11 -4.98 -3.19 1.72
CA VAL A 11 -5.62 -2.01 1.15
C VAL A 11 -4.80 -1.43 0.01
N ILE A 12 -3.45 -1.49 0.00
CA ILE A 12 -2.62 -0.95 -1.11
C ILE A 12 -2.73 -1.82 -2.34
N ILE A 13 -2.77 -3.16 -2.28
CA ILE A 13 -2.98 -4.00 -3.48
C ILE A 13 -4.40 -3.78 -4.05
N LEU A 14 -5.40 -3.63 -3.16
CA LEU A 14 -6.79 -3.34 -3.53
C LEU A 14 -7.02 -1.89 -4.00
N PHE A 15 -6.35 -0.90 -3.41
CA PHE A 15 -6.50 0.52 -3.74
C PHE A 15 -5.49 1.00 -4.79
N SER A 16 -4.35 0.35 -5.03
CA SER A 16 -3.42 0.78 -6.08
C SER A 16 -4.02 0.64 -7.47
N LEU A 17 -4.97 -0.29 -7.63
CA LEU A 17 -5.76 -0.46 -8.86
C LEU A 17 -6.89 0.59 -8.99
N PHE A 18 -7.27 1.27 -7.90
CA PHE A 18 -8.38 2.25 -7.88
C PHE A 18 -7.98 3.68 -7.43
N SER A 19 -6.76 3.93 -6.96
CA SER A 19 -6.34 5.20 -6.31
C SER A 19 -5.66 6.19 -7.24
N CYS A 20 -5.53 5.88 -8.53
CA CYS A 20 -5.09 6.87 -9.51
C CYS A 20 -6.20 7.85 -9.93
N THR A 21 -7.44 7.69 -9.43
CA THR A 21 -8.54 8.61 -9.76
C THR A 21 -9.02 9.35 -8.50
N LYS A 22 -8.36 10.46 -8.17
CA LYS A 22 -8.95 11.46 -7.26
C LYS A 22 -9.85 12.41 -8.05
N ASN A 23 -11.07 12.53 -7.53
CA ASN A 23 -12.12 13.52 -7.82
C ASN A 23 -12.61 13.53 -9.28
N ALA A 24 -13.68 12.78 -9.55
CA ALA A 24 -14.60 13.13 -10.62
C ALA A 24 -15.03 14.60 -10.41
N PRO A 25 -14.94 15.46 -11.44
CA PRO A 25 -15.39 16.83 -11.34
C PRO A 25 -16.86 16.88 -10.95
N GLU A 26 -17.22 17.89 -10.15
CA GLU A 26 -18.60 18.16 -9.73
C GLU A 26 -19.54 18.22 -10.93
N LYS A 27 -20.76 17.71 -10.71
CA LYS A 27 -21.88 17.72 -11.66
C LYS A 27 -21.99 19.09 -12.33
N THR A 28 -21.69 19.14 -13.62
CA THR A 28 -22.13 20.24 -14.46
C THR A 28 -22.95 19.67 -15.61
N SER A 29 -24.23 20.02 -15.62
CA SER A 29 -25.17 19.74 -16.70
C SER A 29 -24.75 20.55 -17.92
N TYR A 30 -24.24 19.89 -18.96
CA TYR A 30 -23.96 20.54 -20.25
C TYR A 30 -24.71 19.85 -21.38
N LYS A 31 -25.52 20.65 -22.09
CA LYS A 31 -26.12 20.29 -23.38
C LYS A 31 -25.02 20.18 -24.44
N GLY A 32 -25.18 19.19 -25.30
CA GLY A 32 -24.15 18.68 -26.20
C GLY A 32 -23.69 19.65 -27.27
N GLU A 33 -22.37 19.68 -27.45
CA GLU A 33 -21.70 19.96 -28.73
C GLU A 33 -20.71 18.81 -28.97
N SER A 34 -20.79 18.20 -30.15
CA SER A 34 -19.89 17.13 -30.60
C SER A 34 -18.49 17.71 -30.81
N ALA A 35 -17.59 17.51 -29.85
CA ALA A 35 -16.19 17.88 -29.98
C ALA A 35 -15.44 16.82 -30.79
N SER A 36 -14.70 17.28 -31.80
CA SER A 36 -13.86 16.48 -32.69
C SER A 36 -12.79 15.69 -31.92
N ARG A 37 -12.62 14.39 -32.25
CA ARG A 37 -11.54 13.52 -31.72
C ARG A 37 -10.18 14.17 -31.99
N SER A 38 -9.29 14.18 -31.01
CA SER A 38 -7.90 14.61 -31.19
C SER A 38 -7.20 13.63 -32.13
N THR A 39 -7.03 14.01 -33.40
CA THR A 39 -6.53 13.18 -34.51
C THR A 39 -5.03 12.83 -34.45
N ALA A 40 -4.32 13.11 -33.35
CA ALA A 40 -2.86 12.96 -33.26
C ALA A 40 -2.41 11.91 -32.24
N SER A 41 -2.86 10.65 -32.39
CA SER A 41 -2.20 9.52 -31.73
C SER A 41 -1.07 8.98 -32.60
N THR A 42 0.03 8.55 -31.99
CA THR A 42 1.12 7.85 -32.68
C THR A 42 0.79 6.38 -32.96
N VAL A 43 -0.34 5.89 -32.46
CA VAL A 43 -0.82 4.52 -32.66
C VAL A 43 -1.47 4.42 -34.05
N ASN A 44 -1.15 3.37 -34.81
CA ASN A 44 -1.68 3.21 -36.16
C ASN A 44 -3.21 2.90 -36.13
N LYS A 45 -3.92 3.09 -37.26
CA LYS A 45 -5.38 2.87 -37.33
C LYS A 45 -5.81 1.45 -36.95
N SER A 46 -5.02 0.44 -37.31
CA SER A 46 -5.34 -0.97 -37.01
C SER A 46 -5.22 -1.29 -35.52
N ASP A 47 -4.25 -0.68 -34.84
CA ASP A 47 -4.06 -0.81 -33.39
C ASP A 47 -5.20 -0.09 -32.66
N HIS A 48 -5.62 1.07 -33.14
CA HIS A 48 -6.77 1.79 -32.59
C HIS A 48 -8.07 0.97 -32.64
N GLN A 49 -8.34 0.28 -33.74
CA GLN A 49 -9.52 -0.57 -33.86
C GLN A 49 -9.52 -1.69 -32.83
N ILE A 50 -8.38 -2.37 -32.66
CA ILE A 50 -8.23 -3.44 -31.68
C ILE A 50 -8.40 -2.90 -30.25
N ILE A 51 -7.80 -1.75 -29.93
CA ILE A 51 -7.94 -1.16 -28.59
C ILE A 51 -9.38 -0.71 -28.34
N GLU A 52 -10.07 -0.17 -29.34
CA GLU A 52 -11.49 0.17 -29.21
C GLU A 52 -12.36 -1.08 -28.98
N GLU A 53 -12.08 -2.18 -29.68
CA GLU A 53 -12.75 -3.47 -29.46
C GLU A 53 -12.55 -3.96 -28.01
N VAL A 54 -11.31 -3.90 -27.51
CA VAL A 54 -10.99 -4.22 -26.11
C VAL A 54 -11.76 -3.31 -25.15
N ASN A 55 -11.76 -1.99 -25.38
CA ASN A 55 -12.43 -1.02 -24.53
C ASN A 55 -13.95 -1.26 -24.47
N GLN A 56 -14.57 -1.47 -25.64
CA GLN A 56 -15.99 -1.78 -25.75
C GLN A 56 -16.32 -3.11 -25.06
N GLY A 57 -15.47 -4.12 -25.24
CA GLY A 57 -15.60 -5.41 -24.57
C GLY A 57 -15.58 -5.30 -23.05
N ILE A 58 -14.72 -4.44 -22.48
CA ILE A 58 -14.64 -4.19 -21.02
C ILE A 58 -15.85 -3.40 -20.53
N VAL A 59 -16.24 -2.32 -21.21
CA VAL A 59 -17.38 -1.48 -20.80
C VAL A 59 -18.71 -2.23 -20.92
N ALA A 60 -18.80 -3.22 -21.80
CA ALA A 60 -19.98 -4.04 -21.99
C ALA A 60 -20.21 -5.10 -20.89
N ILE A 61 -19.26 -5.31 -19.97
CA ILE A 61 -19.39 -6.29 -18.88
C ILE A 61 -20.57 -5.93 -17.99
N LYS A 62 -21.53 -6.86 -17.86
CA LYS A 62 -22.72 -6.67 -17.01
C LYS A 62 -22.77 -7.63 -15.82
N ALA A 63 -22.05 -8.73 -15.89
CA ALA A 63 -21.96 -9.73 -14.86
C ALA A 63 -20.50 -10.00 -14.46
N LYS A 64 -20.28 -10.46 -13.23
CA LYS A 64 -18.91 -10.74 -12.74
C LYS A 64 -18.30 -11.95 -13.45
N GLU A 65 -19.14 -12.87 -13.89
CA GLU A 65 -18.80 -14.13 -14.54
C GLU A 65 -18.10 -13.88 -15.89
N GLU A 66 -18.45 -12.78 -16.57
CA GLU A 66 -17.86 -12.38 -17.85
C GLU A 66 -16.42 -11.88 -17.74
N ILE A 67 -15.94 -11.51 -16.54
CA ILE A 67 -14.65 -10.81 -16.39
C ILE A 67 -13.48 -11.71 -16.79
N ASN A 68 -13.47 -12.97 -16.37
CA ASN A 68 -12.38 -13.89 -16.71
C ASN A 68 -12.32 -14.12 -18.22
N ASP A 69 -13.46 -14.39 -18.86
CA ASP A 69 -13.55 -14.58 -20.31
C ASP A 69 -13.04 -13.34 -21.07
N LYS A 70 -13.36 -12.13 -20.58
CA LYS A 70 -12.85 -10.89 -21.16
C LYS A 70 -11.35 -10.69 -20.94
N ILE A 71 -10.83 -11.05 -19.77
CA ILE A 71 -9.38 -11.01 -19.51
C ILE A 71 -8.66 -11.99 -20.45
N ASP A 72 -9.11 -13.24 -20.51
CA ASP A 72 -8.51 -14.29 -21.34
C ASP A 72 -8.54 -13.90 -22.83
N ALA A 73 -9.65 -13.35 -23.31
CA ALA A 73 -9.74 -12.83 -24.67
C ALA A 73 -8.67 -11.76 -24.98
N VAL A 74 -8.42 -10.82 -24.06
CA VAL A 74 -7.36 -9.81 -24.24
C VAL A 74 -5.97 -10.44 -24.17
N LEU A 75 -5.75 -11.39 -23.26
CA LEU A 75 -4.47 -12.08 -23.13
C LEU A 75 -4.13 -12.92 -24.37
N ASP A 76 -5.10 -13.60 -24.95
CA ASP A 76 -4.93 -14.41 -26.15
C ASP A 76 -4.78 -13.54 -27.39
N MET A 77 -5.56 -12.47 -27.50
CA MET A 77 -5.38 -11.46 -28.54
C MET A 77 -3.96 -10.86 -28.49
N ALA A 78 -3.42 -10.59 -27.30
CA ALA A 78 -2.06 -10.08 -27.14
C ALA A 78 -0.97 -11.11 -27.48
N LYS A 79 -1.26 -12.42 -27.43
CA LYS A 79 -0.32 -13.49 -27.84
C LYS A 79 -0.42 -13.84 -29.32
N ALA A 80 -1.51 -13.47 -29.99
CA ALA A 80 -1.74 -13.83 -31.38
C ALA A 80 -0.64 -13.29 -32.31
N ALA A 81 -0.31 -14.08 -33.34
CA ALA A 81 0.69 -13.70 -34.33
C ALA A 81 0.34 -12.36 -35.00
N GLY A 82 1.27 -11.41 -34.98
CA GLY A 82 1.07 -10.06 -35.52
C GLY A 82 0.65 -9.02 -34.47
N ASN A 83 0.28 -9.44 -33.25
CA ASN A 83 -0.10 -8.55 -32.15
C ASN A 83 1.03 -8.35 -31.12
N GLU A 84 2.16 -9.05 -31.24
CA GLU A 84 3.26 -8.98 -30.27
C GLU A 84 3.90 -7.58 -30.20
N LYS A 85 3.87 -6.85 -31.32
CA LYS A 85 4.41 -5.48 -31.42
C LYS A 85 3.38 -4.39 -31.12
N LYS A 86 2.11 -4.73 -30.88
CA LYS A 86 1.05 -3.77 -30.56
C LYS A 86 1.16 -3.33 -29.10
N LEU A 87 1.94 -2.28 -28.86
CA LEU A 87 2.37 -1.87 -27.52
C LEU A 87 1.23 -1.58 -26.54
N VAL A 88 0.15 -0.92 -26.98
CA VAL A 88 -1.00 -0.62 -26.12
C VAL A 88 -1.74 -1.90 -25.73
N LEU A 89 -1.87 -2.86 -26.64
CA LEU A 89 -2.50 -4.15 -26.34
C LEU A 89 -1.66 -4.96 -25.35
N GLN A 90 -0.32 -4.95 -25.51
CA GLN A 90 0.60 -5.57 -24.54
C GLN A 90 0.50 -4.91 -23.16
N LEU A 91 0.27 -3.59 -23.10
CA LEU A 91 0.06 -2.87 -21.84
C LEU A 91 -1.24 -3.31 -21.16
N TYR A 92 -2.35 -3.43 -21.90
CA TYR A 92 -3.61 -3.94 -21.36
C TYR A 92 -3.44 -5.37 -20.82
N ALA A 93 -2.81 -6.25 -21.59
CA ALA A 93 -2.52 -7.61 -21.16
C ALA A 93 -1.65 -7.66 -19.88
N ALA A 94 -0.66 -6.77 -19.76
CA ALA A 94 0.19 -6.68 -18.57
C ALA A 94 -0.59 -6.27 -17.32
N VAL A 95 -1.55 -5.35 -17.44
CA VAL A 95 -2.37 -4.87 -16.32
C VAL A 95 -3.48 -5.87 -15.97
N LEU A 96 -4.06 -6.56 -16.95
CA LEU A 96 -5.18 -7.48 -16.73
C LEU A 96 -4.74 -8.86 -16.22
N ALA A 97 -3.55 -9.36 -16.57
CA ALA A 97 -3.11 -10.69 -16.13
C ALA A 97 -3.15 -10.88 -14.59
N PRO A 98 -2.69 -9.93 -13.76
CA PRO A 98 -2.81 -10.06 -12.31
C PRO A 98 -4.24 -9.91 -11.78
N ALA A 99 -5.17 -9.34 -12.55
CA ALA A 99 -6.54 -9.10 -12.11
C ALA A 99 -7.33 -10.40 -11.88
N GLN A 100 -6.99 -11.48 -12.58
CA GLN A 100 -7.60 -12.81 -12.36
C GLN A 100 -7.40 -13.30 -10.92
N LEU A 101 -6.27 -12.96 -10.30
CA LEU A 101 -5.97 -13.32 -8.92
C LEU A 101 -6.93 -12.70 -7.91
N LEU A 102 -7.63 -11.64 -8.29
CA LEU A 102 -8.53 -10.88 -7.43
C LEU A 102 -9.93 -11.47 -7.34
N GLU A 103 -10.25 -12.50 -8.15
CA GLU A 103 -11.55 -13.17 -8.11
C GLU A 103 -11.86 -13.67 -6.69
N GLY A 104 -12.96 -13.18 -6.14
CA GLY A 104 -13.43 -13.46 -4.80
C GLY A 104 -12.40 -13.23 -3.70
N MET A 105 -11.37 -12.42 -3.94
CA MET A 105 -10.26 -12.26 -3.00
C MET A 105 -10.76 -11.81 -1.62
N VAL A 106 -11.71 -10.87 -1.55
CA VAL A 106 -12.24 -10.41 -0.26
C VAL A 106 -13.01 -11.52 0.45
N TRP A 107 -13.75 -12.36 -0.29
CA TRP A 107 -14.38 -13.56 0.27
C TRP A 107 -13.34 -14.57 0.74
N ARG A 108 -12.31 -14.85 -0.05
CA ARG A 108 -11.24 -15.78 0.35
C ARG A 108 -10.54 -15.30 1.62
N LEU A 109 -10.41 -13.99 1.81
CA LEU A 109 -9.81 -13.39 3.00
C LEU A 109 -10.68 -13.48 4.26
N ARG A 110 -11.98 -13.81 4.12
CA ARG A 110 -12.97 -13.87 5.21
C ARG A 110 -12.49 -14.70 6.40
N GLY A 111 -12.00 -15.92 6.15
CA GLY A 111 -11.46 -16.83 7.17
C GLY A 111 -10.30 -16.26 8.01
N VAL A 112 -9.66 -15.19 7.54
CA VAL A 112 -8.64 -14.44 8.30
C VAL A 112 -9.21 -13.16 8.89
N ILE A 113 -9.94 -12.35 8.11
CA ILE A 113 -10.38 -11.01 8.53
C ILE A 113 -11.52 -11.07 9.56
N GLU A 114 -12.45 -12.02 9.46
CA GLU A 114 -13.57 -12.17 10.41
C GLU A 114 -13.11 -12.61 11.79
N LYS A 115 -11.94 -13.23 11.85
CA LYS A 115 -11.30 -13.50 13.13
C LYS A 115 -11.01 -12.21 13.89
N SER A 116 -10.98 -11.03 13.24
CA SER A 116 -10.76 -9.73 13.87
C SER A 116 -11.88 -8.72 13.61
N GLY A 117 -12.61 -8.31 14.66
CA GLY A 117 -13.76 -7.43 14.52
C GLY A 117 -13.45 -6.08 13.84
N LEU A 118 -12.26 -5.50 14.08
CA LEU A 118 -11.85 -4.26 13.39
C LEU A 118 -11.48 -4.51 11.93
N LEU A 119 -10.78 -5.61 11.63
CA LEU A 119 -10.40 -5.90 10.24
C LEU A 119 -11.65 -6.21 9.42
N HIS A 120 -12.59 -6.95 9.99
CA HIS A 120 -13.91 -7.17 9.42
C HIS A 120 -14.68 -5.87 9.22
N LEU A 121 -14.79 -5.02 10.25
CA LEU A 121 -15.49 -3.74 10.14
C LEU A 121 -14.85 -2.82 9.08
N ASN A 122 -13.52 -2.70 9.07
CA ASN A 122 -12.81 -1.94 8.04
C ASN A 122 -13.06 -2.51 6.63
N ALA A 123 -13.08 -3.84 6.48
CA ALA A 123 -13.39 -4.48 5.20
C ALA A 123 -14.84 -4.17 4.77
N VAL A 124 -15.81 -4.34 5.67
CA VAL A 124 -17.22 -4.02 5.43
C VAL A 124 -17.43 -2.54 5.10
N ASP A 125 -16.80 -1.62 5.83
CA ASP A 125 -16.90 -0.19 5.57
C ASP A 125 -16.27 0.19 4.23
N THR A 126 -15.15 -0.45 3.86
CA THR A 126 -14.53 -0.28 2.54
C THR A 126 -15.47 -0.77 1.43
N ILE A 127 -16.03 -1.97 1.57
CA ILE A 127 -17.00 -2.55 0.64
C ILE A 127 -18.22 -1.63 0.52
N LYS A 128 -18.81 -1.22 1.64
CA LYS A 128 -19.93 -0.26 1.69
C LYS A 128 -19.59 1.04 0.99
N GLY A 129 -18.40 1.60 1.22
CA GLY A 129 -17.96 2.83 0.57
C GLY A 129 -17.93 2.73 -0.95
N ILE A 130 -17.56 1.56 -1.47
CA ILE A 130 -17.57 1.26 -2.91
C ILE A 130 -19.02 1.14 -3.41
N TYR A 131 -19.86 0.32 -2.76
CA TYR A 131 -21.26 0.13 -3.16
C TYR A 131 -22.11 1.40 -3.02
N TYR A 132 -21.86 2.23 -2.00
CA TYR A 132 -22.57 3.48 -1.78
C TYR A 132 -22.39 4.46 -2.95
N LYS A 133 -21.23 4.42 -3.61
CA LYS A 133 -20.94 5.20 -4.81
C LYS A 133 -21.32 4.46 -6.11
N GLY A 134 -22.11 3.38 -6.01
CA GLY A 134 -22.55 2.60 -7.16
C GLY A 134 -23.35 3.38 -8.21
N TYR A 135 -24.00 4.48 -7.81
CA TYR A 135 -24.68 5.41 -8.72
C TYR A 135 -23.72 6.32 -9.50
N MET A 136 -22.44 6.38 -9.09
CA MET A 136 -21.39 7.18 -9.75
C MET A 136 -20.49 6.36 -10.66
N VAL A 137 -20.85 5.10 -10.94
CA VAL A 137 -20.05 4.18 -11.77
C VAL A 137 -20.94 3.34 -12.68
N GLY A 138 -20.37 2.90 -13.81
CA GLY A 138 -21.04 1.99 -14.74
C GLY A 138 -21.12 0.54 -14.28
N ASP A 139 -21.90 -0.26 -15.01
CA ASP A 139 -22.20 -1.65 -14.65
C ASP A 139 -20.98 -2.56 -14.67
N HIS A 140 -19.99 -2.31 -15.53
CA HIS A 140 -18.74 -3.06 -15.57
C HIS A 140 -17.90 -2.86 -14.29
N ILE A 141 -17.92 -1.66 -13.71
CA ILE A 141 -17.22 -1.37 -12.43
C ILE A 141 -17.95 -2.04 -11.28
N LYS A 142 -19.29 -2.00 -11.25
CA LYS A 142 -20.08 -2.74 -10.26
C LYS A 142 -19.78 -4.24 -10.34
N SER A 143 -19.68 -4.78 -11.56
CA SER A 143 -19.32 -6.17 -11.81
C SER A 143 -17.91 -6.49 -11.34
N ALA A 144 -16.93 -5.60 -11.57
CA ALA A 144 -15.57 -5.75 -11.06
C ALA A 144 -15.50 -5.74 -9.52
N VAL A 145 -16.35 -4.94 -8.86
CA VAL A 145 -16.48 -4.95 -7.39
C VAL A 145 -17.10 -6.27 -6.92
N ARG A 146 -18.15 -6.74 -7.57
CA ARG A 146 -18.76 -8.05 -7.27
C ARG A 146 -17.77 -9.19 -7.50
N TYR A 147 -17.00 -9.14 -8.57
CA TYR A 147 -15.93 -10.09 -8.88
C TYR A 147 -14.89 -10.18 -7.78
N LEU A 148 -14.53 -9.05 -7.17
CA LEU A 148 -13.59 -9.00 -6.07
C LEU A 148 -14.17 -9.52 -4.75
N VAL A 149 -15.47 -9.28 -4.51
CA VAL A 149 -16.12 -9.47 -3.20
C VAL A 149 -16.86 -10.80 -3.06
N GLU A 150 -17.47 -11.28 -4.13
CA GLU A 150 -18.27 -12.49 -4.11
C GLU A 150 -17.41 -13.74 -4.32
N PRO A 151 -17.75 -14.88 -3.71
CA PRO A 151 -17.01 -16.12 -3.89
C PRO A 151 -16.98 -16.57 -5.36
N LYS A 152 -15.88 -17.20 -5.74
CA LYS A 152 -15.87 -18.21 -6.81
C LYS A 152 -16.34 -19.52 -6.18
N MET A 153 -17.32 -20.19 -6.79
CA MET A 153 -18.00 -21.36 -6.18
C MET A 153 -17.02 -22.45 -5.69
N ASP A 154 -15.88 -22.62 -6.37
CA ASP A 154 -14.87 -23.64 -6.04
C ASP A 154 -13.67 -23.11 -5.22
N SER A 155 -13.62 -21.80 -4.93
CA SER A 155 -12.52 -21.23 -4.16
C SER A 155 -12.69 -21.53 -2.68
N LYS A 156 -11.59 -21.81 -1.98
CA LYS A 156 -11.58 -21.93 -0.51
C LYS A 156 -11.14 -20.64 0.14
N GLU A 157 -11.72 -20.34 1.30
CA GLU A 157 -11.22 -19.28 2.18
C GLU A 157 -9.81 -19.60 2.66
N PHE A 158 -9.01 -18.56 2.89
CA PHE A 158 -7.76 -18.67 3.61
C PHE A 158 -8.06 -18.91 5.08
N GLU A 159 -7.53 -20.01 5.60
CA GLU A 159 -7.67 -20.39 7.00
C GLU A 159 -6.69 -19.62 7.90
N SER A 160 -5.61 -19.07 7.34
CA SER A 160 -4.51 -18.46 8.09
C SER A 160 -3.84 -17.31 7.35
N VAL A 161 -3.18 -16.41 8.09
CA VAL A 161 -2.38 -15.34 7.47
C VAL A 161 -1.20 -15.93 6.70
N ALA A 162 -0.63 -17.04 7.18
CA ALA A 162 0.41 -17.77 6.48
C ALA A 162 -0.03 -18.22 5.07
N GLN A 163 -1.24 -18.77 4.92
CA GLN A 163 -1.77 -19.14 3.59
C GLN A 163 -1.93 -17.92 2.67
N VAL A 164 -2.31 -16.76 3.20
CA VAL A 164 -2.34 -15.51 2.41
C VAL A 164 -0.93 -15.13 1.94
N GLN A 165 0.05 -15.17 2.85
CA GLN A 165 1.46 -14.89 2.51
C GLN A 165 1.98 -15.87 1.44
N ASP A 166 1.64 -17.15 1.55
CA ASP A 166 2.04 -18.18 0.59
C ASP A 166 1.35 -18.00 -0.76
N PHE A 167 0.07 -17.65 -0.79
CA PHE A 167 -0.64 -17.31 -2.03
C PHE A 167 0.04 -16.16 -2.78
N PHE A 168 0.35 -15.06 -2.08
CA PHE A 168 1.01 -13.93 -2.75
C PHE A 168 2.42 -14.27 -3.22
N TYR A 169 3.19 -15.05 -2.46
CA TYR A 169 4.55 -15.41 -2.82
C TYR A 169 4.61 -16.45 -3.96
N ASP A 170 3.79 -17.50 -3.89
CA ASP A 170 3.88 -18.63 -4.83
C ASP A 170 3.05 -18.43 -6.09
N ILE A 171 1.88 -17.79 -5.97
CA ILE A 171 0.91 -17.68 -7.06
C ILE A 171 0.92 -16.28 -7.65
N ALA A 172 0.86 -15.24 -6.81
CA ALA A 172 0.78 -13.87 -7.32
C ALA A 172 2.13 -13.35 -7.85
N ASN A 173 3.23 -13.62 -7.15
CA ASN A 173 4.55 -13.08 -7.49
C ASN A 173 4.98 -13.40 -8.94
N PRO A 174 4.91 -14.65 -9.44
CA PRO A 174 5.33 -14.96 -10.81
C PRO A 174 4.49 -14.24 -11.88
N ILE A 175 3.19 -14.08 -11.65
CA ILE A 175 2.28 -13.39 -12.57
C ILE A 175 2.61 -11.89 -12.61
N VAL A 176 2.81 -11.28 -11.45
CA VAL A 176 3.19 -9.85 -11.35
C VAL A 176 4.59 -9.61 -11.95
N GLU A 177 5.54 -10.53 -11.78
CA GLU A 177 6.85 -10.46 -12.44
C GLU A 177 6.73 -10.51 -13.97
N ASN A 178 5.84 -11.35 -14.51
CA ASN A 178 5.60 -11.40 -15.95
C ASN A 178 4.93 -10.11 -16.46
N SER A 179 4.00 -9.54 -15.69
CA SER A 179 3.41 -8.23 -15.98
C SER A 179 4.46 -7.13 -16.00
N LEU A 180 5.40 -7.12 -15.05
CA LEU A 180 6.50 -6.16 -15.04
C LEU A 180 7.36 -6.27 -16.32
N LYS A 181 7.72 -7.49 -16.74
CA LYS A 181 8.48 -7.72 -17.98
C LYS A 181 7.75 -7.19 -19.21
N LYS A 182 6.43 -7.39 -19.29
CA LYS A 182 5.61 -6.84 -20.38
C LYS A 182 5.58 -5.31 -20.36
N ILE A 183 5.42 -4.68 -19.19
CA ILE A 183 5.46 -3.22 -19.05
C ILE A 183 6.82 -2.68 -19.52
N GLN A 184 7.92 -3.31 -19.09
CA GLN A 184 9.27 -2.94 -19.50
C GLN A 184 9.50 -3.09 -21.00
N PHE A 185 8.98 -4.16 -21.60
CA PHE A 185 8.97 -4.34 -23.05
C PHE A 185 8.23 -3.20 -23.76
N VAL A 186 7.04 -2.81 -23.28
CA VAL A 186 6.26 -1.69 -23.83
C VAL A 186 7.07 -0.38 -23.75
N ILE A 187 7.67 -0.09 -22.59
CA ILE A 187 8.48 1.12 -22.37
C ILE A 187 9.71 1.17 -23.29
N ALA A 188 10.40 0.04 -23.45
CA ALA A 188 11.60 -0.08 -24.26
C ALA A 188 11.34 0.10 -25.76
N ASN A 189 10.16 -0.32 -26.24
CA ASN A 189 9.78 -0.25 -27.65
C ASN A 189 8.93 0.99 -27.99
N ALA A 190 8.45 1.74 -26.99
CA ALA A 190 7.72 2.98 -27.21
C ALA A 190 8.67 4.09 -27.72
N SER A 191 8.29 4.74 -28.82
CA SER A 191 9.02 5.90 -29.36
C SER A 191 9.04 7.07 -28.36
N PRO A 192 10.01 8.01 -28.45
CA PRO A 192 10.05 9.17 -27.56
C PRO A 192 8.78 10.02 -27.56
N ASN A 193 8.08 10.10 -28.69
CA ASN A 193 6.81 10.83 -28.84
C ASN A 193 5.56 9.95 -28.64
N PHE A 194 5.74 8.72 -28.14
CA PHE A 194 4.66 7.76 -27.98
C PHE A 194 3.52 8.33 -27.15
N ASN A 195 2.32 8.26 -27.71
CA ASN A 195 1.09 8.60 -27.03
C ASN A 195 -0.12 7.84 -27.57
N PHE A 196 -1.09 7.59 -26.69
CA PHE A 196 -2.37 6.98 -27.04
C PHE A 196 -3.51 7.60 -26.22
N GLU A 197 -4.75 7.37 -26.66
CA GLU A 197 -5.95 7.79 -25.95
C GLU A 197 -6.43 6.67 -25.03
N PHE A 198 -6.50 6.94 -23.73
CA PHE A 198 -7.12 6.09 -22.74
C PHE A 198 -8.60 6.46 -22.61
N ASP A 199 -9.46 5.46 -22.70
CA ASP A 199 -10.90 5.66 -22.56
C ASP A 199 -11.29 5.77 -21.07
N GLY A 200 -11.68 6.98 -20.66
CA GLY A 200 -12.17 7.27 -19.32
C GLY A 200 -13.43 6.49 -18.93
N TYR A 201 -14.19 5.93 -19.88
CA TYR A 201 -15.29 5.02 -19.55
C TYR A 201 -14.83 3.70 -18.94
N LEU A 202 -13.57 3.31 -19.09
CA LEU A 202 -13.03 2.16 -18.36
C LEU A 202 -13.05 2.36 -16.84
N ILE A 203 -12.88 3.60 -16.36
CA ILE A 203 -12.80 3.95 -14.93
C ILE A 203 -14.07 4.62 -14.37
N SER A 204 -14.99 5.04 -15.24
CA SER A 204 -16.23 5.71 -14.85
C SER A 204 -17.47 4.98 -15.33
N GLY A 205 -17.45 4.49 -16.57
CA GLY A 205 -18.55 3.81 -17.23
C GLY A 205 -19.72 4.69 -17.61
N LYS A 206 -20.79 4.01 -18.01
CA LYS A 206 -22.10 4.58 -18.29
C LYS A 206 -23.08 4.03 -17.27
N HIS A 207 -23.94 4.88 -16.72
CA HIS A 207 -24.99 4.45 -15.82
C HIS A 207 -26.27 4.27 -16.62
N SER A 208 -26.76 3.04 -16.79
CA SER A 208 -28.08 2.82 -17.39
C SER A 208 -29.15 3.28 -16.41
N GLU A 209 -29.91 4.29 -16.80
CA GLU A 209 -31.11 4.71 -16.08
C GLU A 209 -32.18 3.64 -16.28
N ARG A 210 -32.76 3.16 -15.19
CA ARG A 210 -33.82 2.17 -15.23
C ARG A 210 -35.08 2.74 -14.58
N ASP A 211 -36.24 2.43 -15.16
CA ASP A 211 -37.51 2.73 -14.54
C ASP A 211 -37.83 1.76 -13.38
N LYS A 212 -39.00 1.95 -12.76
CA LYS A 212 -39.49 1.08 -11.68
C LYS A 212 -39.73 -0.37 -12.12
N SER A 213 -39.84 -0.64 -13.42
CA SER A 213 -39.97 -1.98 -13.99
C SER A 213 -38.63 -2.66 -14.25
N GLY A 214 -37.51 -1.93 -14.08
CA GLY A 214 -36.16 -2.39 -14.38
C GLY A 214 -35.75 -2.23 -15.84
N SER A 215 -36.61 -1.64 -16.67
CA SER A 215 -36.38 -1.38 -18.09
C SER A 215 -35.44 -0.18 -18.25
N VAL A 216 -34.48 -0.26 -19.17
CA VAL A 216 -33.51 0.81 -19.43
C VAL A 216 -34.21 1.96 -20.16
N THR A 217 -34.29 3.13 -19.54
CA THR A 217 -34.93 4.34 -20.08
C THR A 217 -33.93 5.38 -20.60
N GLY A 218 -32.65 5.22 -20.29
CA GLY A 218 -31.60 6.15 -20.70
C GLY A 218 -30.20 5.73 -20.24
N GLU A 219 -29.20 6.53 -20.58
CA GLU A 219 -27.82 6.38 -20.08
C GLU A 219 -27.34 7.71 -19.47
N THR A 220 -27.10 7.76 -18.16
CA THR A 220 -26.38 8.87 -17.55
C THR A 220 -24.89 8.70 -17.82
N LYS A 221 -24.30 9.69 -18.51
CA LYS A 221 -22.85 9.78 -18.74
C LYS A 221 -22.19 10.42 -17.52
N LEU A 222 -21.27 9.69 -16.89
CA LEU A 222 -20.55 10.15 -15.68
C LEU A 222 -19.35 11.02 -16.02
N VAL A 223 -18.86 10.92 -17.26
CA VAL A 223 -17.87 11.80 -17.87
C VAL A 223 -18.44 12.29 -19.21
N SER A 224 -18.33 13.59 -19.49
CA SER A 224 -18.76 14.16 -20.76
C SER A 224 -17.93 13.58 -21.90
N GLU A 225 -18.52 13.42 -23.09
CA GLU A 225 -17.78 12.90 -24.27
C GLU A 225 -16.54 13.75 -24.59
N LYS A 226 -16.61 15.06 -24.33
CA LYS A 226 -15.49 16.00 -24.47
C LYS A 226 -14.30 15.66 -23.56
N ASN A 227 -14.55 15.10 -22.38
CA ASN A 227 -13.52 14.78 -21.38
C ASN A 227 -13.30 13.27 -21.22
N ARG A 228 -13.88 12.45 -22.11
CA ARG A 228 -13.82 10.99 -22.02
C ARG A 228 -12.41 10.46 -22.26
N PHE A 229 -11.72 10.99 -23.27
CA PHE A 229 -10.43 10.47 -23.70
C PHE A 229 -9.29 11.20 -23.01
N TYR A 230 -8.47 10.45 -22.28
CA TYR A 230 -7.27 10.95 -21.63
C TYR A 230 -6.04 10.61 -22.46
N LYS A 231 -5.19 11.59 -22.73
CA LYS A 231 -3.90 11.39 -23.37
C LYS A 231 -2.95 10.68 -22.40
N VAL A 232 -2.43 9.55 -22.84
CA VAL A 232 -1.34 8.83 -22.18
C VAL A 232 -0.08 9.03 -23.00
N ILE A 233 1.00 9.45 -22.35
CA ILE A 233 2.32 9.63 -22.96
C ILE A 233 3.31 8.64 -22.35
N ARG A 234 4.45 8.43 -23.01
CA ARG A 234 5.50 7.51 -22.55
C ARG A 234 5.90 7.67 -21.08
N PRO A 235 6.07 8.88 -20.51
CA PRO A 235 6.33 9.08 -19.08
C PRO A 235 5.32 8.40 -18.14
N HIS A 236 4.05 8.28 -18.54
CA HIS A 236 3.02 7.66 -17.70
C HIS A 236 3.21 6.15 -17.53
N LEU A 237 3.85 5.49 -18.50
CA LEU A 237 4.13 4.05 -18.44
C LEU A 237 5.08 3.70 -17.29
N PHE A 238 6.01 4.60 -16.96
CA PHE A 238 6.92 4.45 -15.83
C PHE A 238 6.18 4.47 -14.47
N TYR A 239 4.99 5.08 -14.35
CA TYR A 239 4.18 4.93 -13.14
C TYR A 239 3.66 3.49 -12.97
N ALA A 240 3.29 2.83 -14.06
CA ALA A 240 2.84 1.43 -14.02
C ALA A 240 4.00 0.48 -13.65
N GLU A 241 5.19 0.70 -14.23
CA GLU A 241 6.41 -0.01 -13.83
C GLU A 241 6.72 0.22 -12.34
N SER A 242 6.74 1.49 -11.90
CA SER A 242 7.00 1.85 -10.51
C SER A 242 6.03 1.16 -9.54
N MET A 243 4.73 1.12 -9.85
CA MET A 243 3.74 0.45 -9.01
C MET A 243 3.97 -1.06 -8.94
N THR A 244 4.22 -1.70 -10.08
CA THR A 244 4.44 -3.15 -10.17
C THR A 244 5.69 -3.57 -9.39
N GLU A 245 6.77 -2.79 -9.49
CA GLU A 245 7.97 -2.93 -8.68
C GLU A 245 7.66 -2.85 -7.16
N ARG A 246 6.80 -1.92 -6.70
CA ARG A 246 6.42 -1.88 -5.26
C ARG A 246 5.68 -3.13 -4.81
N ILE A 247 4.79 -3.66 -5.64
CA ILE A 247 4.03 -4.88 -5.33
C ILE A 247 5.00 -6.04 -5.11
N LEU A 248 5.94 -6.26 -6.05
CA LEU A 248 6.96 -7.31 -5.94
C LEU A 248 7.86 -7.12 -4.72
N GLY A 249 8.29 -5.88 -4.46
CA GLY A 249 9.09 -5.54 -3.28
C GLY A 249 8.35 -5.85 -1.98
N THR A 250 7.05 -5.60 -1.96
CA THR A 250 6.18 -5.83 -0.80
C THR A 250 5.94 -7.32 -0.55
N ILE A 251 5.64 -8.10 -1.60
CA ILE A 251 5.49 -9.56 -1.51
C ILE A 251 6.79 -10.19 -1.00
N SER A 252 7.91 -9.82 -1.60
CA SER A 252 9.24 -10.32 -1.23
C SER A 252 9.58 -10.04 0.22
N TYR A 253 9.21 -8.86 0.77
CA TYR A 253 9.42 -8.55 2.18
C TYR A 253 8.50 -9.35 3.10
N ALA A 254 7.20 -9.28 2.84
CA ALA A 254 6.15 -9.79 3.71
C ALA A 254 6.19 -11.32 3.81
N ALA A 255 6.70 -12.02 2.79
CA ALA A 255 6.85 -13.47 2.80
C ALA A 255 7.80 -13.97 3.90
N ASN A 256 8.75 -13.18 4.40
CA ASN A 256 9.81 -13.69 5.27
C ASN A 256 9.45 -13.81 6.75
N TYR A 257 8.50 -13.01 7.23
CA TYR A 257 8.17 -12.91 8.66
C TYR A 257 6.78 -13.46 8.97
N ASN A 258 6.65 -14.19 10.07
CA ASN A 258 5.40 -14.86 10.42
C ASN A 258 4.37 -13.85 10.95
N ALA A 259 3.30 -13.62 10.19
CA ALA A 259 2.22 -12.70 10.56
C ALA A 259 0.99 -13.41 11.17
N GLU A 260 1.08 -14.70 11.51
CA GLU A 260 -0.06 -15.54 11.92
C GLU A 260 -0.84 -14.99 13.11
N ALA A 261 -0.16 -14.39 14.10
CA ALA A 261 -0.82 -13.84 15.27
C ALA A 261 -1.36 -12.40 15.08
N ALA A 262 -1.27 -11.81 13.87
CA ALA A 262 -1.66 -10.43 13.62
C ALA A 262 -3.13 -10.15 13.99
N THR A 263 -4.05 -11.03 13.57
CA THR A 263 -5.49 -10.89 13.84
C THR A 263 -5.81 -11.01 15.34
N THR A 264 -5.17 -11.95 16.02
CA THR A 264 -5.33 -12.13 17.48
C THR A 264 -4.76 -10.93 18.24
N PHE A 265 -3.62 -10.39 17.78
CA PHE A 265 -3.02 -9.18 18.33
C PHE A 265 -3.96 -7.98 18.24
N VAL A 266 -4.51 -7.72 17.04
CA VAL A 266 -5.48 -6.63 16.80
C VAL A 266 -6.69 -6.76 17.72
N ASN A 267 -7.28 -7.96 17.86
CA ASN A 267 -8.42 -8.17 18.74
C ASN A 267 -8.14 -7.87 20.20
N LYS A 268 -6.98 -8.28 20.70
CA LYS A 268 -6.62 -8.01 22.09
C LYS A 268 -6.37 -6.53 22.33
N MET A 269 -5.75 -5.86 21.35
CA MET A 269 -5.63 -4.40 21.35
C MET A 269 -7.02 -3.76 21.50
N LEU A 270 -7.97 -4.17 20.66
CA LEU A 270 -9.35 -3.65 20.68
C LEU A 270 -10.11 -3.95 21.96
N LYS A 271 -10.07 -5.19 22.46
CA LYS A 271 -10.77 -5.56 23.70
C LYS A 271 -10.27 -4.72 24.87
N LYS A 272 -8.95 -4.52 24.98
CA LYS A 272 -8.39 -3.67 26.04
C LYS A 272 -8.73 -2.18 25.82
N THR A 273 -8.76 -1.63 24.60
CA THR A 273 -9.24 -0.25 24.40
C THR A 273 -10.73 -0.10 24.68
N ALA A 274 -11.58 -1.00 24.17
CA ALA A 274 -13.04 -0.93 24.27
C ALA A 274 -13.54 -1.17 25.70
N LEU A 275 -13.02 -2.18 26.43
CA LEU A 275 -13.35 -2.41 27.84
C LEU A 275 -12.94 -1.21 28.71
N ASN A 276 -11.78 -0.60 28.41
CA ASN A 276 -11.36 0.62 29.09
C ASN A 276 -12.29 1.81 28.80
N GLN A 277 -12.85 1.91 27.59
CA GLN A 277 -13.83 2.94 27.23
C GLN A 277 -15.19 2.73 27.93
N LEU A 278 -15.71 1.50 27.92
CA LEU A 278 -16.98 1.16 28.58
C LEU A 278 -16.91 1.35 30.10
N ALA A 279 -15.82 0.89 30.73
CA ALA A 279 -15.66 1.00 32.18
C ALA A 279 -15.48 2.44 32.67
N THR A 280 -15.05 3.38 31.81
CA THR A 280 -14.67 4.73 32.26
C THR A 280 -15.40 5.88 31.58
N LYS A 281 -16.40 5.59 30.72
CA LYS A 281 -17.24 6.57 29.99
C LYS A 281 -16.45 7.71 29.30
N ARG A 282 -15.17 7.48 28.98
CA ARG A 282 -14.29 8.45 28.30
C ARG A 282 -13.43 7.70 27.27
N PRO A 283 -13.18 8.29 26.09
CA PRO A 283 -12.32 7.68 25.08
C PRO A 283 -10.90 7.54 25.64
N LYS A 284 -10.53 6.32 26.02
CA LYS A 284 -9.17 5.96 26.44
C LYS A 284 -8.45 5.33 25.26
N PHE A 285 -7.54 6.08 24.66
CA PHE A 285 -6.54 5.50 23.77
C PHE A 285 -5.62 4.58 24.58
N MET A 286 -5.25 3.46 23.97
CA MET A 286 -4.28 2.53 24.55
C MET A 286 -2.87 3.10 24.40
N THR A 287 -2.10 3.00 25.48
CA THR A 287 -0.69 3.40 25.48
C THR A 287 0.19 2.32 24.85
N PRO A 288 1.36 2.68 24.29
CA PRO A 288 2.37 1.72 23.83
C PRO A 288 2.73 0.65 24.89
N LYS A 289 2.76 1.04 26.16
CA LYS A 289 2.91 0.13 27.31
C LYS A 289 1.81 -0.92 27.39
N GLU A 290 0.55 -0.50 27.36
CA GLU A 290 -0.61 -1.39 27.43
C GLU A 290 -0.67 -2.35 26.21
N ALA A 291 -0.19 -1.90 25.04
CA ALA A 291 -0.05 -2.67 23.82
C ALA A 291 1.05 -3.73 23.92
N LEU A 292 2.19 -3.38 24.50
CA LEU A 292 3.25 -4.35 24.80
C LEU A 292 2.85 -5.30 25.92
N GLU A 293 2.11 -4.86 26.94
CA GLU A 293 1.45 -5.74 27.89
C GLU A 293 0.35 -6.62 27.25
N VAL A 294 -0.10 -6.39 26.03
CA VAL A 294 -0.90 -7.39 25.28
C VAL A 294 0.01 -8.48 24.74
N LEU A 295 1.15 -8.09 24.17
CA LEU A 295 2.18 -9.00 23.66
C LEU A 295 2.82 -9.81 24.80
N GLU A 296 3.11 -9.17 25.93
CA GLU A 296 3.75 -9.69 27.15
C GLU A 296 2.77 -10.13 28.24
N GLY A 297 1.52 -9.65 28.27
CA GLY A 297 0.52 -10.12 29.26
C GLY A 297 0.00 -11.53 28.95
N GLY A 298 0.24 -12.02 27.72
CA GLY A 298 0.21 -13.45 27.42
C GLY A 298 1.35 -14.23 28.10
N TRP A 299 2.37 -13.56 28.60
CA TRP A 299 3.45 -14.12 29.41
C TRP A 299 3.06 -14.11 30.89
N LYS A 300 2.77 -12.98 31.57
CA LYS A 300 2.62 -12.97 33.05
C LYS A 300 1.38 -13.68 33.64
N ASN A 301 0.34 -13.96 32.86
CA ASN A 301 -0.77 -14.85 33.26
C ASN A 301 -0.42 -16.36 33.11
N MET A 302 0.89 -16.66 33.06
CA MET A 302 1.65 -17.91 32.95
C MET A 302 1.08 -19.16 33.64
N LYS A 303 0.21 -19.05 34.65
CA LYS A 303 -0.18 -20.19 35.50
C LYS A 303 -1.40 -20.98 35.02
N LYS A 304 -2.08 -20.61 33.91
CA LYS A 304 -3.25 -21.34 33.41
C LYS A 304 -3.34 -21.38 31.86
N GLY A 305 -2.89 -22.48 31.23
CA GLY A 305 -3.45 -22.99 29.96
C GLY A 305 -2.63 -22.82 28.66
N GLU A 306 -2.23 -23.96 28.06
CA GLU A 306 -1.18 -24.17 27.03
C GLU A 306 -1.46 -23.80 25.55
N ARG A 307 -2.63 -23.28 25.14
CA ARG A 307 -2.87 -22.97 23.70
C ARG A 307 -2.49 -21.56 23.28
N PHE A 308 -2.54 -20.60 24.22
CA PHE A 308 -2.36 -19.19 23.90
C PHE A 308 -0.90 -18.81 23.56
N HIS A 309 0.08 -19.54 24.10
CA HIS A 309 1.51 -19.26 23.95
C HIS A 309 2.06 -19.57 22.54
N ARG A 310 1.49 -20.55 21.82
CA ARG A 310 2.05 -21.00 20.54
C ARG A 310 1.96 -19.93 19.46
N HIS A 311 0.86 -19.19 19.38
CA HIS A 311 0.62 -18.24 18.30
C HIS A 311 1.53 -16.99 18.37
N TYR A 312 1.75 -16.40 19.55
CA TYR A 312 2.57 -15.18 19.68
C TYR A 312 4.08 -15.42 19.77
N ARG A 313 4.52 -16.63 20.16
CA ARG A 313 5.95 -16.97 20.20
C ARG A 313 6.58 -16.87 18.82
N ALA A 314 5.85 -17.25 17.78
CA ALA A 314 6.33 -17.24 16.40
C ALA A 314 6.02 -15.95 15.63
N PHE A 315 5.07 -15.12 16.10
CA PHE A 315 4.73 -13.84 15.48
C PHE A 315 5.99 -12.99 15.23
N LEU A 316 6.12 -12.37 14.06
CA LEU A 316 7.26 -11.54 13.62
C LEU A 316 8.65 -12.20 13.63
N LYS A 317 8.73 -13.50 13.92
CA LYS A 317 9.95 -14.28 13.68
C LYS A 317 10.04 -14.68 12.22
N LYS A 318 11.27 -15.03 11.80
CA LYS A 318 11.52 -15.71 10.53
C LYS A 318 10.52 -16.85 10.32
N ARG A 319 9.88 -16.92 9.14
CA ARG A 319 9.08 -18.10 8.78
C ARG A 319 10.00 -19.32 8.65
N LYS A 320 9.47 -20.49 8.98
CA LYS A 320 10.22 -21.75 8.92
C LYS A 320 10.50 -22.20 7.49
N ARG A 321 9.64 -21.79 6.54
CA ARG A 321 9.70 -22.14 5.11
C ARG A 321 11.02 -21.76 4.44
N PHE A 322 11.61 -20.63 4.82
CA PHE A 322 12.81 -20.11 4.16
C PHE A 322 14.03 -20.34 5.03
N SER A 323 15.16 -20.74 4.45
CA SER A 323 16.47 -20.67 5.09
C SER A 323 16.85 -19.21 5.39
N VAL A 324 17.86 -18.98 6.21
CA VAL A 324 18.36 -17.61 6.45
C VAL A 324 18.86 -16.97 5.16
N ALA A 325 19.56 -17.74 4.31
CA ALA A 325 20.04 -17.27 3.01
C ALA A 325 18.88 -16.87 2.08
N GLN A 326 17.80 -17.66 2.01
CA GLN A 326 16.62 -17.32 1.22
C GLN A 326 15.90 -16.07 1.75
N VAL A 327 15.88 -15.86 3.07
CA VAL A 327 15.32 -14.64 3.65
C VAL A 327 16.15 -13.43 3.29
N GLU A 328 17.48 -13.51 3.38
CA GLU A 328 18.36 -12.42 2.93
C GLU A 328 18.17 -12.13 1.44
N GLU A 329 18.07 -13.16 0.60
CA GLU A 329 17.82 -12.98 -0.83
C GLU A 329 16.47 -12.29 -1.11
N ASN A 330 15.39 -12.71 -0.45
CA ASN A 330 14.08 -12.10 -0.59
C ASN A 330 14.08 -10.64 -0.11
N LEU A 331 14.77 -10.33 0.99
CA LEU A 331 14.88 -8.96 1.50
C LEU A 331 15.76 -8.09 0.61
N ASP A 332 16.83 -8.66 0.04
CA ASP A 332 17.66 -7.99 -0.96
C ASP A 332 16.86 -7.69 -2.24
N ARG A 333 16.09 -8.67 -2.74
CA ARG A 333 15.16 -8.49 -3.85
C ARG A 333 14.14 -7.39 -3.55
N SER A 334 13.57 -7.39 -2.34
CA SER A 334 12.65 -6.36 -1.88
C SER A 334 13.27 -4.95 -1.93
N PHE A 335 14.49 -4.81 -1.41
CA PHE A 335 15.25 -3.57 -1.44
C PHE A 335 15.46 -3.05 -2.87
N HIS A 336 15.88 -3.91 -3.80
CA HIS A 336 16.09 -3.55 -5.20
C HIS A 336 14.80 -3.14 -5.90
N HIS A 337 13.70 -3.84 -5.66
CA HIS A 337 12.39 -3.48 -6.20
C HIS A 337 11.94 -2.09 -5.72
N PHE A 338 12.09 -1.77 -4.42
CA PHE A 338 11.74 -0.43 -3.95
C PHE A 338 12.69 0.67 -4.46
N TYR A 339 13.98 0.36 -4.67
CA TYR A 339 14.92 1.27 -5.33
C TYR A 339 14.48 1.58 -6.76
N ARG A 340 14.27 0.54 -7.59
CA ARG A 340 13.81 0.66 -8.97
C ARG A 340 12.49 1.40 -9.05
N SER A 341 11.54 1.07 -8.18
CA SER A 341 10.27 1.77 -8.10
C SER A 341 10.43 3.26 -7.88
N THR A 342 11.31 3.68 -6.95
CA THR A 342 11.53 5.10 -6.63
C THR A 342 12.22 5.82 -7.79
N LYS A 343 13.24 5.21 -8.40
CA LYS A 343 13.96 5.76 -9.56
C LYS A 343 13.00 5.98 -10.74
N THR A 344 12.18 4.98 -11.01
CA THR A 344 11.19 4.96 -12.08
C THR A 344 10.07 5.99 -11.82
N GLU A 345 9.64 6.15 -10.57
CA GLU A 345 8.68 7.19 -10.18
C GLU A 345 9.23 8.60 -10.43
N LEU A 346 10.50 8.86 -10.11
CA LEU A 346 11.13 10.16 -10.38
C LEU A 346 11.20 10.43 -11.90
N GLN A 347 11.56 9.41 -12.69
CA GLN A 347 11.55 9.50 -14.14
C GLN A 347 10.16 9.79 -14.70
N ALA A 348 9.14 9.06 -14.23
CA ALA A 348 7.74 9.29 -14.60
C ALA A 348 7.31 10.71 -14.27
N TYR A 349 7.61 11.18 -13.06
CA TYR A 349 7.26 12.51 -12.57
C TYR A 349 7.90 13.63 -13.39
N ASN A 350 9.21 13.52 -13.65
CA ASN A 350 9.93 14.51 -14.43
C ASN A 350 9.45 14.53 -15.88
N GLY A 351 9.35 13.36 -16.53
CA GLY A 351 8.88 13.23 -17.90
C GLY A 351 7.45 13.74 -18.08
N SER A 352 6.56 13.46 -17.12
CA SER A 352 5.16 13.92 -17.19
C SER A 352 5.05 15.44 -17.17
N ILE A 353 5.98 16.14 -16.52
CA ILE A 353 6.04 17.61 -16.55
C ILE A 353 6.69 18.10 -17.84
N SER A 354 7.84 17.54 -18.24
CA SER A 354 8.61 18.06 -19.38
C SER A 354 8.02 17.75 -20.75
N GLU A 355 7.31 16.63 -20.90
CA GLU A 355 6.82 16.13 -22.20
C GLU A 355 5.32 16.43 -22.43
N SER A 356 4.66 17.11 -21.49
CA SER A 356 3.24 17.45 -21.58
C SER A 356 3.00 18.88 -22.05
N ASP A 357 1.93 19.08 -22.83
CA ASP A 357 1.40 20.39 -23.14
C ASP A 357 0.56 20.91 -21.96
N HIS A 358 1.15 21.81 -21.17
CA HIS A 358 0.53 22.39 -19.98
C HIS A 358 -0.74 23.20 -20.28
N SER A 359 -0.92 23.71 -21.50
CA SER A 359 -2.15 24.43 -21.91
C SER A 359 -3.36 23.50 -21.95
N LYS A 360 -3.13 22.18 -22.05
CA LYS A 360 -4.14 21.12 -22.12
C LYS A 360 -4.02 20.13 -20.96
N GLY A 361 -3.60 20.60 -19.78
CA GLY A 361 -3.26 19.71 -18.64
C GLY A 361 -4.37 18.71 -18.27
N SER A 362 -5.63 19.13 -18.27
CA SER A 362 -6.78 18.26 -17.94
C SER A 362 -7.06 17.15 -18.97
N ALA A 363 -6.46 17.24 -20.16
CA ALA A 363 -6.58 16.20 -21.18
C ALA A 363 -5.66 15.00 -20.91
N TYR A 364 -4.67 15.12 -20.01
CA TYR A 364 -3.74 14.03 -19.69
C TYR A 364 -4.28 13.16 -18.56
N ILE A 365 -3.99 11.85 -18.60
CA ILE A 365 -4.37 10.92 -17.51
C ILE A 365 -3.70 11.28 -16.17
N VAL A 366 -2.53 11.93 -16.24
CA VAL A 366 -1.88 12.60 -15.10
C VAL A 366 -1.73 14.07 -15.45
N ASP A 367 -2.46 14.95 -14.75
CA ASP A 367 -2.44 16.38 -15.05
C ASP A 367 -1.08 17.02 -14.69
N PRO A 368 -0.31 17.53 -15.68
CA PRO A 368 1.01 18.10 -15.46
C PRO A 368 0.98 19.40 -14.65
N ASN A 369 -0.14 20.14 -14.65
CA ASN A 369 -0.29 21.36 -13.85
C ASN A 369 -0.37 21.04 -12.36
N TRP A 370 -1.03 19.93 -12.01
CA TRP A 370 -1.08 19.45 -10.62
C TRP A 370 0.27 18.95 -10.13
N LEU A 371 1.02 18.28 -11.00
CA LEU A 371 2.40 17.90 -10.70
C LEU A 371 3.26 19.14 -10.47
N LYS A 372 3.12 20.17 -11.32
CA LYS A 372 3.91 21.40 -11.26
C LYS A 372 3.81 22.10 -9.89
N LEU A 373 2.62 22.12 -9.28
CA LEU A 373 2.38 22.71 -7.96
C LEU A 373 3.23 22.10 -6.82
N ARG A 374 3.79 20.91 -7.01
CA ARG A 374 4.57 20.18 -5.99
C ARG A 374 5.95 19.76 -6.47
N THR A 375 6.43 20.35 -7.56
CA THR A 375 7.64 19.92 -8.29
C THR A 375 8.84 19.76 -7.38
N GLU A 376 9.24 20.85 -6.72
CA GLU A 376 10.48 20.90 -5.97
C GLU A 376 10.50 19.87 -4.83
N LYS A 377 9.46 19.91 -3.98
CA LYS A 377 9.32 18.98 -2.85
C LYS A 377 9.27 17.52 -3.28
N THR A 378 8.56 17.22 -4.37
CA THR A 378 8.42 15.83 -4.84
C THR A 378 9.73 15.32 -5.45
N ARG A 379 10.41 16.13 -6.27
CA ARG A 379 11.72 15.81 -6.84
C ARG A 379 12.76 15.60 -5.75
N GLN A 380 12.92 16.58 -4.85
CA GLN A 380 13.87 16.49 -3.74
C GLN A 380 13.63 15.23 -2.91
N ARG A 381 12.38 14.95 -2.53
CA ARG A 381 12.00 13.75 -1.77
C ARG A 381 12.39 12.45 -2.47
N LEU A 382 12.11 12.34 -3.77
CA LEU A 382 12.39 11.13 -4.54
C LEU A 382 13.90 10.98 -4.80
N SER A 383 14.59 12.06 -5.15
CA SER A 383 16.04 12.08 -5.33
C SER A 383 16.78 11.71 -4.05
N GLU A 384 16.43 12.30 -2.91
CA GLU A 384 17.05 11.95 -1.62
C GLU A 384 16.77 10.48 -1.25
N ARG A 385 15.57 9.95 -1.56
CA ARG A 385 15.27 8.54 -1.36
C ARG A 385 16.09 7.62 -2.28
N ILE A 386 16.31 8.00 -3.54
CA ILE A 386 17.20 7.29 -4.47
C ILE A 386 18.62 7.27 -3.88
N THR A 387 19.11 8.40 -3.41
CA THR A 387 20.41 8.49 -2.73
C THR A 387 20.49 7.55 -1.53
N LEU A 388 19.47 7.50 -0.66
CA LEU A 388 19.42 6.55 0.45
C LEU A 388 19.54 5.09 0.01
N TYR A 389 18.89 4.71 -1.08
CA TYR A 389 19.03 3.37 -1.65
C TYR A 389 20.43 3.14 -2.23
N GLU A 390 21.00 4.12 -2.94
CA GLU A 390 22.35 4.01 -3.51
C GLU A 390 23.42 3.86 -2.45
N TYR A 391 23.32 4.61 -1.35
CA TYR A 391 24.17 4.40 -0.17
C TYR A 391 23.88 3.05 0.49
N GLY A 392 22.64 2.57 0.52
CA GLY A 392 22.35 1.21 0.98
C GLY A 392 22.93 0.09 0.08
N MET A 393 23.26 0.40 -1.19
CA MET A 393 23.98 -0.49 -2.11
C MET A 393 25.50 -0.36 -2.00
N LYS A 394 26.02 0.77 -1.52
CA LYS A 394 27.44 0.97 -1.23
C LYS A 394 27.72 0.43 0.16
N GLY A 395 28.58 -0.57 0.30
CA GLY A 395 28.88 -1.10 1.63
C GLY A 395 29.86 -2.25 1.57
N LYS A 396 30.53 -2.50 2.70
CA LYS A 396 31.46 -3.62 2.79
C LYS A 396 30.66 -4.91 2.75
N SER A 397 31.17 -5.86 1.99
CA SER A 397 30.75 -7.25 2.09
C SER A 397 31.10 -7.75 3.49
N ILE A 398 30.10 -7.91 4.35
CA ILE A 398 30.29 -8.50 5.67
C ILE A 398 30.22 -10.00 5.47
N GLY A 399 31.36 -10.66 5.67
CA GLY A 399 31.47 -12.10 5.65
C GLY A 399 30.69 -12.71 6.81
N PHE A 400 29.51 -13.24 6.50
CA PHE A 400 29.06 -14.47 7.15
C PHE A 400 29.04 -15.52 6.03
N GLN A 401 30.04 -16.42 6.03
CA GLN A 401 29.98 -17.62 5.22
C GLN A 401 28.72 -18.38 5.63
N SER A 402 27.62 -18.16 4.90
CA SER A 402 26.63 -19.20 4.72
C SER A 402 27.38 -20.34 4.04
N LEU A 403 27.76 -21.35 4.81
CA LEU A 403 28.44 -22.58 4.37
C LEU A 403 27.74 -23.32 3.21
N VAL A 404 26.62 -22.78 2.70
CA VAL A 404 25.75 -23.40 1.70
C VAL A 404 25.61 -22.56 0.42
N THR A 405 25.90 -21.24 0.41
CA THR A 405 25.57 -20.39 -0.77
C THR A 405 26.66 -19.44 -1.26
N GLY A 406 27.76 -19.24 -0.52
CA GLY A 406 28.92 -18.47 -1.01
C GLY A 406 28.68 -16.98 -1.33
N LYS A 407 27.50 -16.41 -1.03
CA LYS A 407 27.12 -15.04 -1.42
C LYS A 407 27.41 -14.04 -0.29
N MET A 408 28.18 -12.99 -0.59
CA MET A 408 28.52 -11.91 0.36
C MET A 408 27.30 -11.04 0.71
N ILE A 409 27.13 -10.69 1.99
CA ILE A 409 26.02 -9.83 2.47
C ILE A 409 26.51 -8.37 2.56
N ASN A 410 25.82 -7.45 1.90
CA ASN A 410 26.19 -6.04 1.87
C ASN A 410 25.65 -5.29 3.11
N SER A 411 26.54 -4.59 3.83
CA SER A 411 26.26 -3.80 5.03
C SER A 411 25.51 -2.48 4.80
N GLY A 412 25.47 -1.99 3.56
CA GLY A 412 25.06 -0.63 3.26
C GLY A 412 25.90 0.41 4.01
N GLU A 413 25.85 1.64 3.53
CA GLU A 413 26.41 2.80 4.19
C GLU A 413 25.26 3.66 4.73
N SER A 414 25.52 4.32 5.86
CA SER A 414 24.59 5.31 6.39
C SER A 414 24.75 6.63 5.65
N PHE A 415 23.65 7.31 5.35
CA PHE A 415 23.62 8.61 4.72
C PHE A 415 22.95 9.64 5.63
N PRO A 416 23.52 10.85 5.80
CA PRO A 416 22.88 11.91 6.57
C PRO A 416 21.71 12.51 5.78
N ILE A 417 20.53 12.54 6.38
CA ILE A 417 19.36 13.26 5.86
C ILE A 417 19.10 14.49 6.71
N THR A 418 18.61 15.56 6.09
CA THR A 418 18.30 16.83 6.76
C THR A 418 16.79 17.02 6.79
N SER A 419 16.24 17.34 7.96
CA SER A 419 14.81 17.65 8.07
C SER A 419 14.45 18.93 7.33
N ASP A 420 13.47 18.81 6.43
CA ASP A 420 12.91 19.92 5.65
C ASP A 420 12.31 21.04 6.54
N VAL A 421 12.00 20.71 7.81
CA VAL A 421 11.32 21.61 8.74
C VAL A 421 12.27 22.20 9.78
N THR A 422 13.20 21.39 10.30
CA THR A 422 14.05 21.81 11.43
C THR A 422 15.50 22.08 11.04
N GLY A 423 15.95 21.63 9.86
CA GLY A 423 17.37 21.67 9.48
C GLY A 423 18.27 20.70 10.26
N GLU A 424 17.71 19.94 11.21
CA GLU A 424 18.44 18.94 12.00
C GLU A 424 18.78 17.71 11.12
N GLN A 425 19.98 17.14 11.30
CA GLN A 425 20.44 15.99 10.54
C GLN A 425 20.36 14.68 11.33
N VAL A 426 20.02 13.60 10.63
CA VAL A 426 20.02 12.23 11.17
C VAL A 426 20.66 11.29 10.15
N LYS A 427 21.57 10.42 10.59
CA LYS A 427 22.10 9.36 9.72
C LYS A 427 21.11 8.20 9.63
N VAL A 428 20.92 7.71 8.41
CA VAL A 428 20.03 6.58 8.10
C VAL A 428 20.76 5.56 7.25
N ASN A 429 20.74 4.29 7.65
CA ASN A 429 21.16 3.16 6.81
C ASN A 429 19.91 2.40 6.36
N LEU A 430 19.39 2.73 5.19
CA LEU A 430 18.13 2.16 4.71
C LEU A 430 18.22 0.63 4.51
N LYS A 431 19.40 0.11 4.13
CA LYS A 431 19.62 -1.32 3.90
C LYS A 431 19.37 -2.16 5.15
N ALA A 432 19.57 -1.61 6.35
CA ALA A 432 19.34 -2.29 7.63
C ALA A 432 17.90 -2.81 7.80
N LEU A 433 16.89 -2.11 7.28
CA LEU A 433 15.49 -2.57 7.33
C LEU A 433 15.22 -3.81 6.47
N PHE A 434 16.11 -4.07 5.50
CA PHE A 434 16.06 -5.15 4.53
C PHE A 434 17.16 -6.18 4.78
N ARG A 435 17.57 -6.33 6.04
CA ARG A 435 18.42 -7.44 6.49
C ARG A 435 17.62 -8.45 7.29
N TYR A 436 18.12 -9.67 7.31
CA TYR A 436 17.57 -10.70 8.16
C TYR A 436 17.59 -10.25 9.62
N GLN A 437 16.41 -10.26 10.24
CA GLN A 437 16.25 -10.13 11.67
C GLN A 437 15.66 -11.44 12.22
N LYS A 438 16.26 -11.98 13.26
CA LYS A 438 15.77 -13.24 13.85
C LYS A 438 14.34 -13.09 14.38
N ASP A 439 14.06 -11.95 15.00
CA ASP A 439 12.75 -11.60 15.54
C ASP A 439 12.56 -10.07 15.49
N LEU A 440 11.58 -9.57 14.72
CA LEU A 440 11.33 -8.13 14.66
C LEU A 440 10.77 -7.56 15.98
N LYS A 441 10.41 -8.42 16.95
CA LYS A 441 10.04 -7.96 18.30
C LYS A 441 11.19 -7.29 19.05
N TYR A 442 12.45 -7.54 18.70
CA TYR A 442 13.59 -6.86 19.34
C TYR A 442 13.55 -5.33 19.17
N PHE A 443 12.82 -4.85 18.17
CA PHE A 443 12.61 -3.42 17.96
C PHE A 443 11.53 -2.84 18.85
N LEU A 444 10.75 -3.64 19.59
CA LEU A 444 9.71 -3.12 20.47
C LEU A 444 10.32 -2.63 21.81
N PRO A 445 9.78 -1.55 22.41
CA PRO A 445 10.32 -1.05 23.68
C PRO A 445 10.11 -2.06 24.84
N THR A 446 10.98 -2.04 25.84
CA THR A 446 10.93 -2.94 27.01
C THR A 446 10.60 -2.21 28.31
N HIS A 447 10.90 -0.91 28.40
CA HIS A 447 10.65 -0.12 29.60
C HIS A 447 9.80 1.11 29.29
N PHE A 448 8.98 1.52 30.26
CA PHE A 448 7.98 2.56 30.10
C PHE A 448 7.88 3.48 31.30
N LYS A 449 7.59 4.74 31.03
CA LYS A 449 7.40 5.77 32.05
C LYS A 449 6.06 5.60 32.76
N GLY A 450 6.09 5.74 34.09
CA GLY A 450 4.93 5.72 34.96
C GLY A 450 4.46 4.32 35.38
N LYS A 451 4.22 4.16 36.69
CA LYS A 451 3.61 2.95 37.27
C LYS A 451 2.07 3.01 37.23
N VAL A 452 1.49 4.20 37.29
CA VAL A 452 0.03 4.43 37.35
C VAL A 452 -0.39 5.51 36.36
N ARG A 453 -1.56 5.36 35.73
CA ARG A 453 -2.08 6.24 34.66
C ARG A 453 -2.51 7.63 35.14
N GLY A 454 -2.82 7.72 36.43
CA GLY A 454 -3.14 8.94 37.14
C GLY A 454 -3.19 8.63 38.62
N ALA A 455 -3.20 9.67 39.43
CA ALA A 455 -3.37 9.55 40.87
C ALA A 455 -4.24 10.70 41.36
N TYR A 456 -4.98 10.46 42.44
CA TYR A 456 -5.64 11.52 43.18
C TYR A 456 -4.60 12.31 43.96
N THR A 457 -4.40 13.58 43.61
CA THR A 457 -3.51 14.47 44.35
C THR A 457 -4.32 15.38 45.27
N LYS A 458 -3.74 15.70 46.43
CA LYS A 458 -4.31 16.70 47.35
C LYS A 458 -4.11 18.09 46.73
N ARG A 459 -5.15 18.92 46.76
CA ARG A 459 -5.16 20.29 46.23
C ARG A 459 -4.08 21.13 46.94
N THR A 460 -3.03 21.55 46.25
CA THR A 460 -1.98 22.41 46.82
C THR A 460 -2.10 23.90 46.46
N ASN A 461 -2.97 24.31 45.52
CA ASN A 461 -3.10 25.73 45.13
C ASN A 461 -4.54 26.28 45.19
N LYS A 462 -4.68 27.42 45.89
CA LYS A 462 -5.90 28.17 46.25
C LYS A 462 -6.50 29.04 45.12
N LYS A 463 -6.22 28.80 43.83
CA LYS A 463 -6.81 29.62 42.74
C LYS A 463 -7.81 28.84 41.87
N ALA A 464 -9.08 29.09 42.20
CA ALA A 464 -10.31 29.08 41.40
C ALA A 464 -10.57 27.96 40.36
N VAL A 465 -11.37 26.95 40.74
CA VAL A 465 -12.55 26.44 39.99
C VAL A 465 -13.55 25.85 41.00
N LYS A 466 -14.84 26.18 40.84
CA LYS A 466 -15.97 25.78 41.72
C LYS A 466 -16.15 24.25 41.83
N LYS A 467 -16.37 23.81 43.08
CA LYS A 467 -16.91 22.54 43.63
C LYS A 467 -16.66 21.22 42.86
N PHE A 468 -15.87 20.30 43.46
CA PHE A 468 -16.21 18.89 43.80
C PHE A 468 -14.97 18.21 44.43
N GLY A 469 -15.02 17.86 45.74
CA GLY A 469 -14.04 17.00 46.43
C GLY A 469 -12.67 17.59 46.82
N LYS A 470 -12.07 17.08 47.92
CA LYS A 470 -10.71 17.46 48.41
C LYS A 470 -9.55 16.89 47.57
N LYS A 471 -9.83 16.04 46.58
CA LYS A 471 -8.85 15.36 45.73
C LYS A 471 -9.21 15.60 44.27
N VAL A 472 -8.25 16.01 43.45
CA VAL A 472 -8.41 16.11 41.99
C VAL A 472 -7.64 14.95 41.37
N TRP A 473 -8.29 14.22 40.47
CA TRP A 473 -7.60 13.20 39.68
C TRP A 473 -6.69 13.89 38.67
N GLN A 474 -5.38 13.70 38.80
CA GLN A 474 -4.40 14.19 37.83
C GLN A 474 -3.95 13.04 36.93
N TRP A 475 -4.07 13.25 35.62
CA TRP A 475 -3.56 12.33 34.62
C TRP A 475 -2.04 12.45 34.53
N HIS A 476 -1.35 11.31 34.55
CA HIS A 476 0.05 11.28 34.21
C HIS A 476 0.17 11.18 32.68
N TYR A 477 0.27 12.32 31.99
CA TYR A 477 0.29 12.39 30.52
C TYR A 477 1.45 11.64 29.86
N THR A 478 2.49 11.30 30.63
CA THR A 478 3.62 10.50 30.14
C THR A 478 3.50 9.02 30.51
N TYR A 479 2.37 8.58 31.08
CA TYR A 479 2.13 7.18 31.41
C TYR A 479 2.14 6.33 30.14
N GLY A 480 2.94 5.26 30.18
CA GLY A 480 3.08 4.34 29.06
C GLY A 480 3.88 4.90 27.89
N LYS A 481 4.57 6.05 28.06
CA LYS A 481 5.61 6.51 27.13
C LYS A 481 6.79 5.53 27.19
N PRO A 482 7.24 4.96 26.07
CA PRO A 482 8.46 4.15 26.04
C PRO A 482 9.66 4.91 26.57
N LEU A 483 10.58 4.21 27.24
CA LEU A 483 11.84 4.76 27.74
C LEU A 483 13.05 4.02 27.21
N GLN A 484 12.93 2.72 26.96
CA GLN A 484 14.06 1.91 26.51
C GLN A 484 13.61 0.90 25.46
N TRP A 485 14.50 0.71 24.50
CA TRP A 485 14.49 -0.30 23.46
C TRP A 485 15.71 -1.20 23.65
N PRO A 486 15.59 -2.52 23.43
CA PRO A 486 16.73 -3.44 23.42
C PRO A 486 17.80 -3.02 22.42
N ASP A 487 17.35 -2.56 21.25
CA ASP A 487 18.19 -2.02 20.21
C ASP A 487 17.58 -0.69 19.71
N PRO A 488 18.04 0.47 20.23
CA PRO A 488 17.56 1.77 19.78
C PRO A 488 18.01 2.12 18.36
N THR A 489 19.00 1.41 17.79
CA THR A 489 19.46 1.64 16.41
C THR A 489 18.57 0.96 15.37
N PHE A 490 17.65 0.08 15.81
CA PHE A 490 16.75 -0.71 14.96
C PHE A 490 17.50 -1.52 13.90
N GLY A 491 18.46 -2.33 14.34
CA GLY A 491 19.28 -3.16 13.47
C GLY A 491 20.27 -2.34 12.64
N ASN A 492 20.75 -1.22 13.20
CA ASN A 492 21.58 -0.22 12.53
C ASN A 492 20.87 0.66 11.49
N PHE A 493 19.53 0.70 11.44
CA PHE A 493 18.81 1.65 10.57
C PHE A 493 19.08 3.10 10.98
N LEU A 494 19.16 3.36 12.28
CA LEU A 494 19.55 4.65 12.87
C LEU A 494 20.85 4.45 13.68
N PRO A 495 22.03 4.46 13.04
CA PRO A 495 23.30 4.09 13.66
C PRO A 495 23.63 4.91 14.92
N ASP A 496 23.28 6.20 14.92
CA ASP A 496 23.63 7.13 16.01
C ASP A 496 22.53 7.21 17.10
N ASN A 497 21.52 6.33 17.04
CA ASN A 497 20.34 6.44 17.89
C ASN A 497 20.52 5.69 19.21
N THR A 498 20.17 6.35 20.30
CA THR A 498 20.20 5.85 21.68
C THR A 498 18.81 5.96 22.30
N ASN A 499 18.61 5.34 23.47
CA ASN A 499 17.35 5.48 24.21
C ASN A 499 17.06 6.92 24.65
N GLU A 500 18.08 7.78 24.71
CA GLU A 500 17.97 9.17 25.15
C GLU A 500 17.49 10.09 24.01
N ASN A 501 18.02 9.90 22.79
CA ASN A 501 17.74 10.77 21.65
C ASN A 501 16.62 10.26 20.72
N ILE A 502 16.15 9.02 20.88
CA ILE A 502 15.17 8.37 20.00
C ILE A 502 13.91 9.20 19.70
N PHE A 503 13.34 9.90 20.69
CA PHE A 503 12.15 10.72 20.44
C PHE A 503 12.46 11.94 19.57
N THR A 504 13.63 12.54 19.75
CA THR A 504 14.12 13.65 18.94
C THR A 504 14.39 13.17 17.52
N THR A 505 15.14 12.07 17.37
CA THR A 505 15.40 11.43 16.07
C THR A 505 14.10 11.12 15.35
N MET A 506 13.11 10.52 16.01
CA MET A 506 11.82 10.21 15.40
C MET A 506 11.01 11.44 15.00
N ARG A 507 11.11 12.54 15.76
CA ARG A 507 10.49 13.82 15.39
C ARG A 507 11.11 14.34 14.09
N ILE A 508 12.44 14.34 13.99
CA ILE A 508 13.19 14.75 12.79
C ILE A 508 12.76 13.89 11.59
N LEU A 509 12.77 12.56 11.74
CA LEU A 509 12.33 11.64 10.68
C LEU A 509 10.90 11.96 10.25
N LYS A 510 9.95 12.14 11.18
CA LYS A 510 8.53 12.46 10.88
C LYS A 510 8.37 13.76 10.09
N GLN A 511 9.35 14.66 10.17
CA GLN A 511 9.41 15.92 9.46
C GLN A 511 10.25 15.86 8.17
N THR A 512 10.88 14.71 7.87
CA THR A 512 11.70 14.51 6.68
C THR A 512 10.92 13.68 5.65
N MET A 513 10.53 14.29 4.53
CA MET A 513 9.58 13.66 3.61
C MET A 513 10.13 12.41 2.90
N SER A 514 11.44 12.34 2.67
CA SER A 514 12.11 11.23 1.96
C SER A 514 11.99 9.91 2.70
N VAL A 515 12.09 9.96 4.03
CA VAL A 515 12.05 8.80 4.92
C VAL A 515 10.69 8.53 5.56
N ALA A 516 9.72 9.43 5.38
CA ALA A 516 8.38 9.29 5.93
C ALA A 516 7.70 7.91 5.70
N PRO A 517 7.84 7.24 4.54
CA PRO A 517 7.28 5.90 4.35
C PRO A 517 7.89 4.84 5.27
N TYR A 518 9.16 5.01 5.70
CA TYR A 518 9.86 4.02 6.50
C TYR A 518 9.63 4.15 8.01
N ILE A 519 9.18 5.33 8.45
CA ILE A 519 8.86 5.60 9.85
C ILE A 519 7.79 4.65 10.39
N GLY A 520 6.87 4.22 9.52
CA GLY A 520 5.86 3.23 9.88
C GLY A 520 6.43 1.90 10.35
N TYR A 521 7.65 1.55 9.93
CA TYR A 521 8.35 0.33 10.36
C TYR A 521 8.95 0.47 11.75
N LEU A 522 9.19 1.69 12.23
CA LEU A 522 9.75 1.92 13.55
C LEU A 522 8.65 1.89 14.62
N PRO A 523 8.75 1.03 15.65
CA PRO A 523 7.76 0.93 16.71
C PRO A 523 7.94 2.02 17.79
N VAL A 524 8.15 3.26 17.35
CA VAL A 524 8.18 4.44 18.22
C VAL A 524 6.88 5.24 18.01
N PRO A 525 6.19 5.66 19.08
CA PRO A 525 4.89 6.34 19.00
C PRO A 525 4.91 7.64 18.18
#